data_AF-A0A2G2JW80-F1
#
_entry.id   AF-A0A2G2JW80-F1
#
_cell.length_a   1.000
_cell.length_b   1.000
_cell.length_c   1.000
_cell.angle_alpha   90.00
_cell.angle_beta   90.00
_cell.angle_gamma   90.00
#
_symmetry.space_group_name_H-M   'P 1'
#
loop_
_entity.id
_entity.type
_entity.pdbx_description
1 polymer ?
#
loop_
_entity_poly.entity_id
_entity_poly.type
_entity_poly.pdbx_seq_one_letter_code
_entity_poly.pdbx_strand_id
1 'polypeptide(L)'
;MLAGNSAITQEQRDEWEMVVCYDLKSGQERWSHRDRVRFDQMPAGVGPRATPTIVEDRVYTLGATGILNCLELETGEGIWSKDIIRDNNAKAAPWWVSGS
;
A
#
# COMPACT_ATOMS: atom_id res chain seq x y z
N MET A 1 4.28 -4.88 -8.03
CA MET A 1 5.33 -4.32 -8.90
C MET A 1 6.63 -5.09 -8.71
N LEU A 2 7.47 -5.17 -9.75
CA LEU A 2 8.78 -5.84 -9.67
C LEU A 2 9.90 -4.80 -9.71
N ALA A 3 10.92 -4.97 -8.88
CA ALA A 3 12.16 -4.19 -8.90
C ALA A 3 13.35 -5.11 -8.63
N GLY A 4 14.20 -5.34 -9.63
CA GLY A 4 15.30 -6.30 -9.51
C GLY A 4 14.81 -7.70 -9.11
N ASN A 5 15.26 -8.19 -7.95
CA ASN A 5 14.87 -9.48 -7.37
C ASN A 5 13.77 -9.35 -6.30
N SER A 6 13.03 -8.24 -6.29
CA SER A 6 11.97 -7.96 -5.33
C SER A 6 10.60 -7.90 -6.01
N ALA A 7 9.59 -8.48 -5.37
CA ALA A 7 8.18 -8.35 -5.73
C ALA A 7 7.44 -7.59 -4.62
N ILE A 8 6.92 -6.41 -4.93
CA ILE A 8 6.23 -5.54 -3.97
C ILE A 8 4.73 -5.61 -4.25
N THR A 9 3.92 -5.87 -3.23
CA THR A 9 2.45 -5.97 -3.33
C THR A 9 1.76 -5.25 -2.17
N GLN A 10 0.48 -4.93 -2.34
CA GLN A 10 -0.39 -4.53 -1.24
C GLN A 10 -1.28 -5.71 -0.83
N GLU A 11 -1.52 -5.84 0.46
CA GLU A 11 -2.31 -6.93 1.05
C GLU A 11 -3.20 -6.40 2.17
N GLN A 12 -4.26 -7.15 2.49
CA GLN A 12 -4.98 -6.99 3.75
C GLN A 12 -4.73 -8.21 4.63
N ARG A 13 -4.16 -8.00 5.81
CA ARG A 13 -3.94 -9.02 6.84
C ARG A 13 -4.66 -8.57 8.11
N ASP A 14 -5.79 -9.18 8.43
CA ASP A 14 -6.64 -8.79 9.57
C ASP A 14 -7.01 -7.30 9.55
N GLU A 15 -6.64 -6.56 10.59
CA GLU A 15 -6.85 -5.12 10.78
C GLU A 15 -5.77 -4.24 10.09
N TRP A 16 -4.88 -4.85 9.32
CA TRP A 16 -3.73 -4.19 8.72
C TRP A 16 -3.80 -4.20 7.20
N GLU A 17 -3.72 -3.01 6.62
CA GLU A 17 -3.35 -2.84 5.22
C GLU A 17 -1.82 -2.81 5.15
N MET A 18 -1.26 -3.65 4.29
CA MET A 18 0.17 -3.95 4.26
C MET A 18 0.75 -3.60 2.90
N VAL A 19 1.98 -3.10 2.89
CA VAL A 19 2.87 -3.12 1.71
C VAL A 19 3.95 -4.12 2.00
N VAL A 20 4.05 -5.17 1.19
CA VAL A 20 4.95 -6.31 1.44
C VAL A 20 5.91 -6.46 0.28
N CYS A 21 7.19 -6.60 0.60
CA CYS A 21 8.23 -6.93 -0.35
C CYS A 21 8.66 -8.38 -0.15
N TYR A 22 8.60 -9.15 -1.23
CA TYR A 22 9.07 -10.52 -1.28
C TYR A 22 10.33 -10.64 -2.13
N ASP A 23 11.20 -11.56 -1.75
CA ASP A 23 12.21 -12.09 -2.65
C ASP A 23 11.53 -12.82 -3.80
N LEU A 24 11.77 -12.38 -5.03
CA LEU A 24 11.08 -12.87 -6.22
C LEU A 24 11.34 -14.36 -6.51
N LYS A 25 12.50 -14.90 -6.07
CA LYS A 25 12.88 -16.28 -6.36
C LYS A 25 12.35 -17.26 -5.32
N SER A 26 12.48 -16.90 -4.05
CA SER A 26 12.15 -17.77 -2.92
C SER A 26 10.75 -17.54 -2.39
N GLY A 27 10.12 -16.40 -2.69
CA GLY A 27 8.83 -15.99 -2.13
C GLY A 27 8.89 -15.58 -0.66
N GLN A 28 10.09 -15.45 -0.07
CA GLN A 28 10.24 -15.05 1.33
C GLN A 28 10.00 -13.56 1.50
N GLU A 29 9.25 -13.19 2.54
CA GLU A 29 9.06 -11.78 2.92
C GLU A 29 10.42 -11.19 3.33
N ARG A 30 10.80 -10.07 2.70
CA ARG A 30 12.00 -9.29 3.02
C ARG A 30 11.70 -8.19 4.02
N TRP A 31 10.63 -7.45 3.77
CA TRP A 31 10.12 -6.40 4.65
C TRP A 31 8.62 -6.19 4.46
N SER A 32 7.99 -5.59 5.46
CA SER A 32 6.61 -5.11 5.36
C SER A 32 6.40 -3.78 6.09
N HIS A 33 5.63 -2.88 5.46
CA HIS A 33 5.04 -1.69 6.08
C HIS A 33 3.57 -1.96 6.39
N ARG A 34 3.07 -1.43 7.51
CA ARG A 34 1.70 -1.69 7.97
C ARG A 34 1.00 -0.42 8.42
N ASP A 35 -0.24 -0.25 7.96
CA ASP A 35 -1.16 0.76 8.44
C ASP A 35 -2.36 0.07 9.11
N ARG A 36 -2.74 0.55 10.30
CA ARG A 36 -3.84 -0.07 11.08
C ARG A 36 -5.20 0.37 10.55
N VAL A 37 -5.51 -0.06 9.34
CA VAL A 37 -6.76 0.20 8.63
C VAL A 37 -7.24 -1.06 7.92
N ARG A 38 -8.55 -1.21 7.83
CA ARG A 38 -9.18 -2.31 7.13
C ARG A 38 -10.16 -1.77 6.09
N PHE A 39 -9.92 -2.14 4.84
CA PHE A 39 -10.89 -1.94 3.79
C PHE A 39 -11.70 -3.20 3.57
N ASP A 40 -13.00 -3.12 3.82
CA ASP A 40 -13.94 -4.23 3.65
C ASP A 40 -15.26 -3.65 3.13
N GLN A 41 -15.47 -3.70 1.81
CA GLN A 41 -16.64 -3.11 1.18
C GLN A 41 -17.30 -4.12 0.25
N MET A 42 -18.57 -4.45 0.48
CA MET A 42 -19.35 -5.24 -0.47
C MET A 42 -19.87 -4.33 -1.61
N PRO A 43 -19.75 -4.70 -2.89
CA PRO A 43 -19.29 -5.98 -3.45
C PRO A 43 -17.78 -6.05 -3.78
N ALA A 44 -17.00 -5.01 -3.50
CA ALA A 44 -15.58 -4.93 -3.87
C ALA A 44 -14.67 -5.95 -3.16
N GLY A 45 -15.09 -6.49 -2.01
CA GLY A 45 -14.32 -7.42 -1.21
C GLY A 45 -13.32 -6.73 -0.28
N VAL A 46 -12.36 -7.51 0.20
CA VAL A 46 -11.41 -7.10 1.23
C VAL A 46 -10.10 -6.60 0.61
N GLY A 47 -9.61 -5.48 1.13
CA GLY A 47 -8.25 -5.05 0.99
C GLY A 47 -7.98 -3.94 -0.03
N PRO A 48 -6.71 -3.55 -0.15
CA PRO A 48 -6.30 -2.44 -1.00
C PRO A 48 -6.57 -2.76 -2.46
N ARG A 49 -6.93 -1.71 -3.22
CA ARG A 49 -7.30 -1.84 -4.64
C ARG A 49 -6.31 -1.13 -5.57
N ALA A 50 -5.17 -0.73 -5.03
CA ALA A 50 -4.10 -0.06 -5.75
C ALA A 50 -2.94 -1.02 -6.00
N THR A 51 -2.12 -0.67 -6.99
CA THR A 51 -0.82 -1.31 -7.20
C THR A 51 0.27 -0.35 -6.69
N PRO A 52 1.34 -0.85 -6.05
CA PRO A 52 2.49 -0.02 -5.75
C PRO A 52 3.14 0.55 -7.02
N THR A 53 3.53 1.82 -6.97
CA THR A 53 4.41 2.44 -7.97
C THR A 53 5.81 2.61 -7.40
N ILE A 54 6.83 2.27 -8.19
CA ILE A 54 8.24 2.39 -7.83
C ILE A 54 8.86 3.43 -8.75
N VAL A 55 9.51 4.42 -8.14
CA VAL A 55 10.30 5.43 -8.84
C VAL A 55 11.61 5.58 -8.09
N GLU A 56 12.72 5.31 -8.78
CA GLU A 56 14.06 5.31 -8.18
C GLU A 56 14.14 4.38 -6.96
N ASP A 57 14.44 4.93 -5.78
CA ASP A 57 14.60 4.24 -4.50
C ASP A 57 13.32 4.29 -3.63
N ARG A 58 12.17 4.64 -4.23
CA ARG A 58 10.92 4.89 -3.51
C ARG A 58 9.78 4.00 -3.98
N VAL A 59 8.98 3.56 -3.02
CA VAL A 59 7.71 2.88 -3.23
C VAL A 59 6.58 3.81 -2.81
N TYR A 60 5.63 4.03 -3.71
CA TYR A 60 4.42 4.79 -3.47
C TYR A 60 3.22 3.85 -3.47
N THR A 61 2.39 3.96 -2.44
CA THR A 61 1.17 3.14 -2.32
C THR A 61 0.02 3.99 -1.82
N LEU A 62 -1.16 3.74 -2.39
CA LEU A 62 -2.39 4.40 -1.97
C LEU A 62 -3.38 3.35 -1.46
N GLY A 63 -3.61 3.37 -0.16
CA GLY A 63 -4.61 2.55 0.50
C GLY A 63 -6.02 2.89 0.07
N ALA A 64 -6.92 1.91 0.13
CA ALA A 64 -8.31 2.15 -0.25
C ALA A 64 -9.00 3.17 0.69
N THR A 65 -8.50 3.30 1.92
CA THR A 65 -8.94 4.27 2.93
C THR A 65 -8.35 5.68 2.73
N GLY A 66 -7.49 5.88 1.73
CA GLY A 66 -6.91 7.19 1.41
C GLY A 66 -5.54 7.47 2.05
N ILE A 67 -4.92 6.49 2.70
CA ILE A 67 -3.55 6.61 3.18
C ILE A 67 -2.58 6.51 1.99
N LEU A 68 -1.88 7.59 1.69
CA LEU A 68 -0.81 7.66 0.71
C LEU A 68 0.54 7.57 1.44
N ASN A 69 1.31 6.53 1.13
CA ASN A 69 2.64 6.33 1.69
C ASN A 69 3.73 6.55 0.63
N CYS A 70 4.88 7.03 1.09
CA CYS A 70 6.16 6.93 0.41
C CYS A 70 7.13 6.18 1.32
N LEU A 71 7.61 5.04 0.83
CA LEU A 71 8.49 4.13 1.54
C LEU A 71 9.84 4.06 0.82
N GLU A 72 10.90 3.76 1.55
CA GLU A 72 12.20 3.41 0.99
C GLU A 72 12.16 1.97 0.45
N LEU A 73 12.70 1.74 -0.76
CA LEU A 73 12.52 0.48 -1.49
C LEU A 73 13.25 -0.72 -0.87
N GLU A 74 14.42 -0.51 -0.27
CA GLU A 74 15.27 -1.60 0.24
C GLU A 74 14.80 -2.10 1.61
N THR A 75 14.22 -1.22 2.42
CA THR A 75 13.90 -1.44 3.83
C THR A 75 12.40 -1.42 4.12
N GLY A 76 11.60 -0.77 3.26
CA GLY A 76 10.19 -0.51 3.51
C GLY A 76 9.93 0.57 4.55
N GLU A 77 10.97 1.28 5.03
CA GLU A 77 10.80 2.34 6.02
C GLU A 77 9.98 3.51 5.47
N GLY A 78 9.09 4.02 6.30
CA GLY A 78 8.24 5.16 5.95
C GLY A 78 9.05 6.46 5.86
N ILE A 79 9.15 7.03 4.66
CA ILE A 79 9.71 8.36 4.43
C ILE A 79 8.67 9.42 4.81
N TRP A 80 7.42 9.23 4.36
CA TRP A 80 6.27 10.02 4.80
C TRP A 80 4.95 9.28 4.56
N SER A 81 3.91 9.72 5.26
CA SER A 81 2.52 9.24 5.09
C SER A 81 1.53 10.42 5.16
N LYS A 82 0.46 10.35 4.36
CA LYS A 82 -0.61 11.35 4.28
C LYS A 82 -1.98 10.69 4.18
N ASP A 83 -2.96 11.25 4.87
CA ASP A 83 -4.37 10.86 4.69
C ASP A 83 -5.00 11.87 3.73
N ILE A 84 -5.12 11.52 2.46
CA ILE A 84 -5.53 12.49 1.44
C ILE A 84 -6.99 12.93 1.58
N ILE A 85 -7.81 12.15 2.29
CA ILE A 85 -9.21 12.49 2.53
C ILE A 85 -9.28 13.50 3.68
N ARG A 86 -8.68 13.14 4.82
CA ARG A 86 -8.67 13.99 6.02
C ARG A 86 -7.88 15.27 5.81
N ASP A 87 -6.68 15.18 5.26
CA ASP A 87 -5.75 16.31 5.16
C ASP A 87 -6.27 17.37 4.14
N ASN A 88 -7.20 17.01 3.25
CA ASN A 88 -7.83 17.93 2.29
C ASN A 88 -9.30 18.27 2.60
N ASN A 89 -9.84 17.84 3.76
CA ASN A 89 -11.27 17.97 4.08
C ASN A 89 -12.20 17.45 2.95
N ALA A 90 -11.76 16.40 2.25
CA ALA A 90 -12.53 15.82 1.17
C ALA A 90 -13.60 14.87 1.72
N LYS A 91 -14.62 14.58 0.89
CA LYS A 91 -15.54 13.47 1.15
C LYS A 91 -15.00 12.23 0.46
N ALA A 92 -14.94 11.11 1.19
CA ALA A 92 -14.65 9.82 0.59
C ALA A 92 -15.63 9.55 -0.56
N ALA A 93 -15.12 9.17 -1.73
CA ALA A 93 -15.97 8.74 -2.82
C ALA A 93 -16.76 7.47 -2.42
N PRO A 94 -17.95 7.21 -3.00
CA PRO A 94 -18.73 6.02 -2.67
C PRO A 94 -17.98 4.70 -2.93
N TRP A 95 -17.08 4.73 -3.91
CA TRP A 95 -16.17 3.65 -4.29
C TRP A 95 -14.76 3.84 -3.73
N TRP A 96 -14.55 4.74 -2.77
CA TRP A 96 -13.28 4.99 -2.09
C TRP A 96 -12.11 5.27 -3.03
N VAL A 97 -10.87 5.02 -2.60
CA VAL A 97 -9.66 5.42 -3.34
C VAL A 97 -9.00 4.22 -4.02
N SER A 98 -8.38 4.45 -5.17
CA SER A 98 -7.48 3.52 -5.87
C SER A 98 -6.41 4.32 -6.62
N GLY A 99 -5.26 3.71 -6.87
CA GLY A 99 -4.16 4.32 -7.61
C GLY A 99 -3.30 3.27 -8.31
N SER A 100 -2.45 3.73 -9.23
CA SER A 100 -1.45 2.92 -9.93
C SER A 100 -0.06 3.43 -9.62
#